data_AF-A0A1C5YPM0-F1
#
_entry.id   AF-A0A1C5YPM0-F1
#
_cell.length_a   1.000
_cell.length_b   1.000
_cell.length_c   1.000
_cell.angle_alpha   90.00
_cell.angle_beta   90.00
_cell.angle_gamma   90.00
#
_symmetry.space_group_name_H-M   'P 1'
#
loop_
_entity.id
_entity.type
_entity.pdbx_description
1 polymer ?
#
loop_
_entity_poly.entity_id
_entity_poly.type
_entity_poly.pdbx_seq_one_letter_code
_entity_poly.pdbx_strand_id
1 'polypeptide(L)'
;MLNSEVITKLKGLINATCDALENLGSKVGLDSGVGTAAKMEIAMYMMYLSASDGEIKWEEAKAISNLCDLSLTPSNVGDFIREKNIYSTEFESKVPVSFDLAVKGDNLLLQQGIHLDETLSELMISTYKYVGEALIKSDDNVDDNEVGDYRIYISMLEEYRDKNYEGASGVKGFSKQGSSSVAAPSKSGVAAPRKG
;
A
#
# COMPACT_ATOMS: atom_id res chain seq x y z
N MET A 1 -18.44 -4.12 10.78
CA MET A 1 -18.59 -4.99 9.58
C MET A 1 -18.82 -4.13 8.34
N LEU A 2 -18.03 -4.31 7.28
CA LEU A 2 -18.21 -3.57 6.02
C LEU A 2 -19.61 -3.78 5.44
N ASN A 3 -20.28 -2.70 5.05
CA ASN A 3 -21.58 -2.80 4.39
C ASN A 3 -21.43 -3.31 2.93
N SER A 4 -22.50 -3.90 2.39
CA SER A 4 -22.49 -4.54 1.07
C SER A 4 -22.20 -3.58 -0.09
N GLU A 5 -22.59 -2.31 0.05
CA GLU A 5 -22.33 -1.28 -0.96
C GLU A 5 -20.83 -0.96 -1.06
N VAL A 6 -20.16 -0.79 0.09
CA VAL A 6 -18.72 -0.55 0.16
C VAL A 6 -17.94 -1.74 -0.40
N ILE A 7 -18.31 -2.97 -0.03
CA ILE A 7 -17.70 -4.19 -0.58
C ILE A 7 -17.83 -4.23 -2.11
N THR A 8 -19.02 -3.90 -2.64
CA THR A 8 -19.28 -3.92 -4.08
C THR A 8 -18.41 -2.89 -4.82
N LYS A 9 -18.31 -1.67 -4.29
CA LYS A 9 -17.48 -0.60 -4.89
C LYS A 9 -16.00 -0.95 -4.86
N LEU A 10 -15.49 -1.39 -3.71
CA LEU A 10 -14.07 -1.76 -3.56
C LEU A 10 -13.70 -2.96 -4.44
N LYS A 11 -14.57 -3.96 -4.51
CA LYS A 11 -14.36 -5.10 -5.41
C LYS A 11 -14.35 -4.66 -6.88
N GLY A 12 -15.25 -3.75 -7.26
CA GLY A 12 -15.24 -3.13 -8.58
C GLY A 12 -13.92 -2.41 -8.88
N LEU A 13 -13.40 -1.64 -7.93
CA LEU A 13 -12.12 -0.94 -8.04
C LEU A 13 -10.92 -1.90 -8.17
N ILE A 14 -10.87 -2.93 -7.34
CA ILE A 14 -9.82 -3.97 -7.42
C ILE A 14 -9.85 -4.63 -8.79
N ASN A 15 -11.03 -5.05 -9.26
CA ASN A 15 -11.16 -5.68 -10.57
C ASN A 15 -10.76 -4.74 -11.71
N ALA A 16 -11.19 -3.47 -11.68
CA ALA A 16 -10.79 -2.48 -12.69
C ALA A 16 -9.27 -2.27 -12.72
N THR A 17 -8.63 -2.23 -11.55
CA THR A 17 -7.17 -2.12 -11.44
C THR A 17 -6.47 -3.37 -12.00
N CYS A 18 -6.96 -4.56 -11.68
CA CYS A 18 -6.44 -5.82 -12.20
C CYS A 18 -6.59 -5.91 -13.73
N ASP A 19 -7.75 -5.52 -14.26
CA ASP A 19 -8.03 -5.52 -15.70
C ASP A 19 -7.14 -4.50 -16.43
N ALA A 20 -6.90 -3.32 -15.84
CA ALA A 20 -6.00 -2.32 -16.41
C ALA A 20 -4.55 -2.85 -16.49
N LEU A 21 -4.08 -3.53 -15.44
CA LEU A 21 -2.77 -4.18 -15.42
C LEU A 21 -2.65 -5.31 -16.44
N GLU A 22 -3.67 -6.15 -16.58
CA GLU A 22 -3.70 -7.24 -17.55
C GLU A 22 -3.65 -6.70 -18.99
N ASN A 23 -4.43 -5.64 -19.26
CA ASN A 23 -4.44 -4.95 -20.55
C ASN A 23 -3.12 -4.25 -20.87
N LEU A 24 -2.46 -3.67 -19.86
CA LEU A 24 -1.13 -3.09 -20.05
C LEU A 24 -0.10 -4.20 -20.30
N GLY A 25 -0.08 -5.24 -19.47
CA GLY A 25 0.84 -6.37 -19.56
C GLY A 25 0.83 -7.01 -20.94
N SER A 26 -0.36 -7.31 -21.46
CA SER A 26 -0.53 -7.86 -22.82
C SER A 26 -0.01 -6.93 -23.92
N LYS A 27 -0.17 -5.60 -23.79
CA LYS A 27 0.34 -4.62 -24.76
C LYS A 27 1.87 -4.47 -24.73
N VAL A 28 2.50 -4.71 -23.59
CA VAL A 28 3.96 -4.60 -23.43
C VAL A 28 4.68 -5.95 -23.51
N GLY A 29 3.97 -7.01 -23.90
CA GLY A 29 4.54 -8.34 -24.12
C GLY A 29 4.85 -9.12 -22.84
N LEU A 30 4.22 -8.76 -21.72
CA LEU A 30 4.25 -9.56 -20.49
C LEU A 30 3.23 -10.69 -20.58
N ASP A 31 3.58 -11.84 -20.02
CA ASP A 31 2.70 -12.99 -19.93
C ASP A 31 1.44 -12.65 -19.12
N SER A 32 0.33 -13.30 -19.47
CA SER A 32 -0.94 -13.17 -18.75
C SER A 32 -0.78 -13.47 -17.26
N GLY A 33 -1.48 -12.73 -16.40
CA GLY A 33 -1.52 -12.97 -14.96
C GLY A 33 -1.02 -11.82 -14.08
N VAL A 34 -0.63 -10.68 -14.66
CA VAL A 34 -0.23 -9.48 -13.91
C VAL A 34 -1.40 -8.98 -13.04
N GLY A 35 -2.62 -9.00 -13.57
CA GLY A 35 -3.82 -8.64 -12.78
C GLY A 35 -4.07 -9.61 -11.63
N THR A 36 -3.79 -10.90 -11.84
CA THR A 36 -3.91 -11.92 -10.77
C THR A 36 -2.85 -11.72 -9.68
N ALA A 37 -1.61 -11.42 -10.08
CA ALA A 37 -0.54 -11.07 -9.14
C ALA A 37 -0.90 -9.84 -8.31
N ALA A 38 -1.44 -8.79 -8.94
CA ALA A 38 -1.87 -7.58 -8.25
C ALA A 38 -2.97 -7.86 -7.22
N LYS A 39 -3.98 -8.67 -7.58
CA LYS A 39 -5.03 -9.07 -6.64
C LYS A 39 -4.45 -9.81 -5.42
N MET A 40 -3.46 -10.68 -5.64
CA MET A 40 -2.78 -11.39 -4.55
C MET A 40 -1.95 -10.44 -3.67
N GLU A 41 -1.24 -9.49 -4.28
CA GLU A 41 -0.46 -8.48 -3.54
C GLU A 41 -1.36 -7.54 -2.72
N ILE A 42 -2.54 -7.17 -3.23
CA ILE A 42 -3.58 -6.45 -2.48
C ILE A 42 -4.07 -7.31 -1.30
N ALA A 43 -4.33 -8.60 -1.52
CA ALA A 43 -4.73 -9.50 -0.44
C ALA A 43 -3.64 -9.61 0.64
N MET A 44 -2.37 -9.75 0.25
CA MET A 44 -1.23 -9.77 1.17
C MET A 44 -1.11 -8.48 1.98
N TYR A 45 -1.32 -7.33 1.36
CA TYR A 45 -1.36 -6.05 2.06
C TYR A 45 -2.51 -5.98 3.08
N MET A 46 -3.70 -6.47 2.74
CA MET A 46 -4.80 -6.54 3.70
C MET A 46 -4.48 -7.49 4.88
N MET A 47 -3.82 -8.62 4.62
CA MET A 47 -3.37 -9.54 5.66
C MET A 47 -2.30 -8.90 6.56
N TYR A 48 -1.39 -8.10 5.98
CA TYR A 48 -0.42 -7.31 6.74
C TYR A 48 -1.12 -6.38 7.73
N LEU A 49 -2.11 -5.60 7.28
CA LEU A 49 -2.87 -4.71 8.17
C LEU A 49 -3.64 -5.50 9.24
N SER A 50 -4.27 -6.62 8.89
CA SER A 50 -5.03 -7.46 9.83
C SER A 50 -4.16 -8.18 10.86
N ALA A 51 -2.83 -8.10 10.75
CA ALA A 51 -1.90 -8.71 11.70
C ALA A 51 -1.39 -7.71 12.76
N SER A 52 -1.70 -6.42 12.61
CA SER A 52 -1.09 -5.32 13.37
C SER A 52 -1.42 -5.36 14.86
N ASP A 53 -2.63 -5.80 15.21
CA ASP A 53 -3.10 -5.94 16.60
C ASP A 53 -2.75 -7.31 17.22
N GLY A 54 -2.14 -8.21 16.42
CA GLY A 54 -1.77 -9.57 16.82
C GLY A 54 -2.90 -10.61 16.74
N GLU A 55 -4.11 -10.24 16.31
CA GLU A 55 -5.25 -11.15 16.19
C GLU A 55 -6.06 -10.92 14.90
N ILE A 56 -6.13 -11.94 14.03
CA ILE A 56 -6.92 -11.87 12.80
C ILE A 56 -8.39 -12.21 13.12
N LYS A 57 -9.29 -11.25 12.91
CA LYS A 57 -10.73 -11.43 13.16
C LYS A 57 -11.43 -12.12 11.99
N TRP A 58 -12.58 -12.76 12.24
CA TRP A 58 -13.36 -13.40 11.17
C TRP A 58 -13.90 -12.39 10.15
N GLU A 59 -14.20 -11.19 10.60
CA GLU A 59 -14.70 -10.08 9.79
C GLU A 59 -13.65 -9.61 8.78
N GLU A 60 -12.39 -9.48 9.19
CA GLU A 60 -11.25 -9.16 8.33
C GLU A 60 -10.99 -10.27 7.31
N ALA A 61 -10.90 -11.52 7.77
CA ALA A 61 -10.72 -12.67 6.88
C ALA A 61 -11.84 -12.76 5.82
N LYS A 62 -13.09 -12.45 6.21
CA LYS A 62 -14.24 -12.40 5.30
C LYS A 62 -14.16 -11.20 4.35
N ALA A 63 -13.70 -10.05 4.81
CA ALA A 63 -13.49 -8.87 3.95
C ALA A 63 -12.45 -9.18 2.86
N ILE A 64 -11.30 -9.74 3.25
CA ILE A 64 -10.23 -10.13 2.30
C ILE A 64 -10.77 -11.16 1.30
N SER A 65 -11.46 -12.19 1.79
CA SER A 65 -12.09 -13.22 0.94
C SER A 65 -13.01 -12.63 -0.10
N ASN A 66 -13.91 -11.73 0.31
CA ASN A 66 -14.91 -11.13 -0.57
C ASN A 66 -14.29 -10.20 -1.62
N LEU A 67 -13.31 -9.38 -1.21
CA LEU A 67 -12.67 -8.37 -2.06
C LEU A 67 -11.70 -8.99 -3.06
N CYS A 68 -11.00 -10.05 -2.67
CA CYS A 68 -9.94 -10.66 -3.47
C CYS A 68 -10.33 -12.02 -4.08
N ASP A 69 -11.61 -12.42 -4.00
CA ASP A 69 -12.11 -13.70 -4.52
C ASP A 69 -11.39 -14.93 -3.95
N LEU A 70 -11.02 -14.86 -2.66
CA LEU A 70 -10.34 -15.94 -1.94
C LEU A 70 -11.31 -16.65 -1.00
N SER A 71 -10.96 -17.87 -0.60
CA SER A 71 -11.69 -18.62 0.44
C SER A 71 -10.82 -18.72 1.69
N LEU A 72 -10.79 -17.66 2.52
CA LEU A 72 -9.92 -17.57 3.68
C LEU A 72 -10.68 -17.73 4.99
N THR A 73 -10.00 -18.34 5.96
CA THR A 73 -10.37 -18.34 7.38
C THR A 73 -9.26 -17.62 8.17
N PRO A 74 -9.52 -17.12 9.39
CA PRO A 74 -8.47 -16.53 10.23
C PRO A 74 -7.26 -17.45 10.40
N SER A 75 -7.48 -18.76 10.55
CA SER A 75 -6.39 -19.74 10.63
C SER A 75 -5.54 -19.74 9.36
N ASN A 76 -6.16 -19.78 8.18
CA ASN A 76 -5.42 -19.81 6.92
C ASN A 76 -4.69 -18.49 6.65
N VAL A 77 -5.27 -17.35 7.05
CA VAL A 77 -4.61 -16.05 6.97
C VAL A 77 -3.38 -16.03 7.88
N GLY A 78 -3.51 -16.46 9.13
CA GLY A 78 -2.41 -16.51 10.08
C GLY A 78 -1.28 -17.45 9.65
N ASP A 79 -1.62 -18.61 9.08
CA ASP A 79 -0.63 -19.53 8.52
C ASP A 79 0.10 -18.90 7.33
N PHE A 80 -0.63 -18.23 6.44
CA PHE A 80 -0.05 -17.58 5.26
C PHE A 80 0.85 -16.40 5.63
N ILE A 81 0.46 -15.57 6.60
CA ILE A 81 1.28 -14.48 7.14
C ILE A 81 2.61 -15.01 7.66
N ARG A 82 2.58 -16.10 8.43
CA ARG A 82 3.79 -16.74 8.97
C ARG A 82 4.66 -17.34 7.87
N GLU A 83 4.06 -18.06 6.92
CA GLU A 83 4.79 -18.70 5.82
C GLU A 83 5.48 -17.68 4.90
N LYS A 84 4.81 -16.56 4.62
CA LYS A 84 5.28 -15.53 3.69
C LYS A 84 5.99 -14.35 4.37
N ASN A 85 6.17 -14.39 5.69
CA ASN A 85 6.79 -13.33 6.48
C ASN A 85 6.13 -11.95 6.25
N ILE A 86 4.79 -11.92 6.19
CA ILE A 86 4.02 -10.73 5.79
C ILE A 86 4.09 -9.62 6.84
N TYR A 87 3.97 -9.94 8.13
CA TYR A 87 4.08 -8.94 9.20
C TYR A 87 5.55 -8.71 9.55
N SER A 88 6.25 -7.95 8.71
CA SER A 88 7.68 -7.69 8.85
C SER A 88 8.12 -6.39 8.17
N THR A 89 9.25 -5.85 8.63
CA THR A 89 9.92 -4.71 7.98
C THR A 89 10.37 -5.01 6.54
N GLU A 90 10.58 -6.30 6.21
CA GLU A 90 10.89 -6.73 4.85
C GLU A 90 9.68 -6.52 3.94
N PHE A 91 8.49 -6.88 4.40
CA PHE A 91 7.25 -6.66 3.65
C PHE A 91 6.96 -5.17 3.47
N GLU A 92 7.09 -4.38 4.54
CA GLU A 92 6.89 -2.91 4.52
C GLU A 92 7.76 -2.19 3.49
N SER A 93 8.98 -2.68 3.25
CA SER A 93 9.95 -2.07 2.34
C SER A 93 9.95 -2.69 0.95
N LYS A 94 9.15 -3.73 0.72
CA LYS A 94 9.08 -4.44 -0.56
C LYS A 94 7.99 -3.87 -1.44
N VAL A 95 8.42 -3.28 -2.55
CA VAL A 95 7.50 -2.80 -3.60
C VAL A 95 6.83 -4.01 -4.28
N PRO A 96 5.48 -4.01 -4.41
CA PRO A 96 4.76 -5.02 -5.18
C PRO A 96 5.22 -5.05 -6.64
N VAL A 97 5.37 -6.26 -7.19
CA VAL A 97 5.81 -6.44 -8.59
C VAL A 97 4.80 -5.82 -9.54
N SER A 98 3.50 -5.96 -9.27
CA SER A 98 2.46 -5.32 -10.09
C SER A 98 2.57 -3.79 -10.08
N PHE A 99 3.02 -3.21 -8.97
CA PHE A 99 3.18 -1.76 -8.83
C PHE A 99 4.40 -1.23 -9.57
N ASP A 100 5.54 -1.91 -9.47
CA ASP A 100 6.74 -1.61 -10.29
C ASP A 100 6.41 -1.67 -11.80
N LEU A 101 5.65 -2.68 -12.22
CA LEU A 101 5.17 -2.80 -13.59
C LEU A 101 4.24 -1.65 -14.01
N ALA A 102 3.34 -1.20 -13.13
CA ALA A 102 2.49 -0.05 -13.40
C ALA A 102 3.31 1.23 -13.65
N VAL A 103 4.28 1.54 -12.79
CA VAL A 103 5.16 2.71 -12.95
C VAL A 103 5.95 2.64 -14.26
N LYS A 104 6.50 1.46 -14.60
CA LYS A 104 7.20 1.24 -15.87
C LYS A 104 6.27 1.41 -17.07
N GLY A 105 5.03 0.94 -16.98
CA GLY A 105 4.00 1.12 -18.00
C GLY A 105 3.66 2.58 -18.22
N ASP A 106 3.46 3.33 -17.13
CA ASP A 106 3.18 4.77 -17.18
C ASP A 106 4.31 5.53 -17.88
N ASN A 107 5.58 5.22 -17.55
CA ASN A 107 6.74 5.80 -18.21
C ASN A 107 6.79 5.45 -19.70
N LEU A 108 6.47 4.22 -20.08
CA LEU A 108 6.45 3.80 -21.48
C LEU A 108 5.40 4.59 -22.28
N LEU A 109 4.20 4.79 -21.73
CA LEU A 109 3.15 5.60 -22.35
C LEU A 109 3.59 7.06 -22.49
N LEU A 110 4.21 7.63 -21.46
CA LEU A 110 4.76 8.98 -21.50
C LEU A 110 5.83 9.15 -22.59
N GLN A 111 6.75 8.19 -22.72
CA GLN A 111 7.78 8.17 -23.76
C GLN A 111 7.20 8.09 -25.18
N GLN A 112 6.00 7.53 -25.32
CA GLN A 112 5.23 7.52 -26.58
C GLN A 112 4.42 8.80 -26.80
N GLY A 113 4.52 9.79 -25.91
CA GLY A 113 3.78 11.05 -25.95
C GLY A 113 2.33 10.92 -25.47
N ILE A 114 1.93 9.77 -24.90
CA ILE A 114 0.59 9.54 -24.37
C ILE A 114 0.56 10.06 -22.93
N HIS A 115 -0.22 11.11 -22.69
CA HIS A 115 -0.42 11.69 -21.37
C HIS A 115 -1.78 11.25 -20.85
N LEU A 116 -1.80 10.59 -19.69
CA LEU A 116 -3.01 10.18 -19.01
C LEU A 116 -3.34 11.17 -17.90
N ASP A 117 -4.63 11.47 -17.71
CA ASP A 117 -5.10 12.29 -16.59
C ASP A 117 -4.92 11.55 -15.24
N GLU A 118 -5.05 10.22 -15.26
CA GLU A 118 -4.76 9.34 -14.12
C GLU A 118 -3.89 8.18 -14.63
N THR A 119 -2.73 8.03 -14.00
CA THR A 119 -1.77 6.97 -14.32
C THR A 119 -2.13 5.64 -13.65
N LEU A 120 -1.64 4.52 -14.17
CA LEU A 120 -1.92 3.21 -13.58
C LEU A 120 -1.34 3.09 -12.17
N SER A 121 -0.16 3.65 -11.94
CA SER A 121 0.45 3.73 -10.61
C SER A 121 -0.39 4.59 -9.63
N GLU A 122 -1.02 5.67 -10.08
CA GLU A 122 -1.97 6.45 -9.25
C GLU A 122 -3.23 5.66 -8.92
N LEU A 123 -3.79 4.94 -9.90
CA LEU A 123 -4.94 4.07 -9.68
C LEU A 123 -4.63 2.96 -8.68
N MET A 124 -3.43 2.37 -8.75
CA MET A 124 -2.99 1.36 -7.80
C MET A 124 -2.83 1.94 -6.39
N ILE A 125 -2.14 3.08 -6.21
CA ILE A 125 -2.03 3.73 -4.89
C ILE A 125 -3.41 4.00 -4.31
N SER A 126 -4.33 4.53 -5.13
CA SER A 126 -5.71 4.80 -4.72
C SER A 126 -6.42 3.52 -4.28
N THR A 127 -6.21 2.41 -4.98
CA THR A 127 -6.75 1.11 -4.60
C THR A 127 -6.22 0.63 -3.25
N TYR A 128 -4.90 0.68 -3.02
CA TYR A 128 -4.31 0.33 -1.72
C TYR A 128 -4.84 1.22 -0.59
N LYS A 129 -4.99 2.52 -0.84
CA LYS A 129 -5.56 3.47 0.13
C LYS A 129 -7.00 3.11 0.49
N TYR A 130 -7.87 2.96 -0.51
CA TYR A 130 -9.30 2.71 -0.27
C TYR A 130 -9.55 1.35 0.39
N VAL A 131 -8.81 0.32 -0.02
CA VAL A 131 -8.91 -1.01 0.59
C VAL A 131 -8.40 -0.99 2.03
N GLY A 132 -7.24 -0.39 2.27
CA GLY A 132 -6.66 -0.28 3.61
C GLY A 132 -7.54 0.53 4.57
N GLU A 133 -8.03 1.68 4.14
CA GLU A 133 -8.95 2.49 4.95
C GLU A 133 -10.25 1.76 5.27
N ALA A 134 -10.79 1.02 4.30
CA ALA A 134 -12.01 0.26 4.54
C ALA A 134 -11.78 -0.85 5.56
N LEU A 135 -10.62 -1.52 5.52
CA LEU A 135 -10.27 -2.59 6.45
C LEU A 135 -10.10 -2.04 7.89
N ILE A 136 -9.34 -0.97 8.06
CA ILE A 136 -9.09 -0.33 9.36
C ILE A 136 -10.37 0.25 9.98
N LYS A 137 -11.28 0.75 9.15
CA LYS A 137 -12.58 1.27 9.60
C LYS A 137 -13.64 0.16 9.72
N SER A 138 -13.27 -1.10 9.53
CA SER A 138 -14.23 -2.20 9.45
C SER A 138 -14.69 -2.67 10.83
N ASP A 139 -13.86 -2.49 11.86
CA ASP A 139 -14.22 -2.62 13.26
C ASP A 139 -14.50 -1.22 13.88
N ASP A 140 -15.28 -1.18 14.96
CA ASP A 140 -15.63 0.07 15.62
C ASP A 140 -14.47 0.64 16.49
N ASN A 141 -13.26 0.06 16.37
CA ASN A 141 -12.07 0.39 17.14
C ASN A 141 -10.84 0.45 16.24
N VAL A 142 -10.65 1.60 15.60
CA VAL A 142 -9.43 1.89 14.84
C VAL A 142 -8.21 1.74 15.76
N ASP A 143 -7.33 0.78 15.47
CA ASP A 143 -6.06 0.60 16.19
C ASP A 143 -5.00 1.58 15.63
N ASP A 144 -4.29 2.26 16.54
CA ASP A 144 -3.17 3.13 16.20
C ASP A 144 -2.05 2.36 15.47
N ASN A 145 -1.87 1.06 15.74
CA ASN A 145 -0.90 0.22 15.05
C ASN A 145 -1.29 0.01 13.58
N GLU A 146 -2.54 -0.38 13.31
CA GLU A 146 -3.03 -0.56 11.93
C GLU A 146 -2.94 0.73 11.12
N VAL A 147 -3.24 1.88 11.73
CA VAL A 147 -3.09 3.20 11.10
C VAL A 147 -1.62 3.51 10.82
N GLY A 148 -0.71 3.14 11.74
CA GLY A 148 0.73 3.25 11.54
C GLY A 148 1.21 2.42 10.36
N ASP A 149 0.83 1.14 10.34
CA ASP A 149 1.22 0.15 9.34
C ASP A 149 0.66 0.50 7.96
N TYR A 150 -0.57 0.98 7.89
CA TYR A 150 -1.16 1.58 6.69
C TYR A 150 -0.32 2.74 6.17
N ARG A 151 0.05 3.70 7.03
CA ARG A 151 0.83 4.87 6.60
C ARG A 151 2.19 4.46 6.07
N ILE A 152 2.87 3.53 6.75
CA ILE A 152 4.19 3.03 6.32
C ILE A 152 4.10 2.46 4.92
N TYR A 153 3.15 1.54 4.67
CA TYR A 153 3.04 0.88 3.38
C TYR A 153 2.64 1.83 2.26
N ILE A 154 1.66 2.73 2.51
CA ILE A 154 1.25 3.73 1.51
C ILE A 154 2.38 4.70 1.20
N SER A 155 3.11 5.18 2.20
CA SER A 155 4.28 6.06 1.98
C SER A 155 5.37 5.36 1.17
N MET A 156 5.60 4.06 1.39
CA MET A 156 6.54 3.30 0.56
C MET A 156 6.16 3.30 -0.93
N LEU A 157 4.87 3.09 -1.25
CA LEU A 157 4.39 3.12 -2.63
C LEU A 157 4.50 4.51 -3.26
N GLU A 158 4.09 5.55 -2.52
CA GLU A 158 4.17 6.95 -2.97
C GLU A 158 5.62 7.36 -3.23
N GLU A 159 6.52 7.10 -2.28
CA GLU A 159 7.94 7.40 -2.42
C GLU A 159 8.59 6.65 -3.59
N TYR A 160 8.21 5.38 -3.77
CA TYR A 160 8.70 4.61 -4.90
C TYR A 160 8.24 5.23 -6.22
N ARG A 161 6.96 5.59 -6.34
CA ARG A 161 6.43 6.24 -7.53
C ARG A 161 7.14 7.57 -7.79
N ASP A 162 7.26 8.44 -6.80
CA ASP A 162 7.90 9.75 -6.94
C ASP A 162 9.36 9.66 -7.41
N LYS A 163 10.07 8.60 -7.02
CA LYS A 163 11.46 8.36 -7.43
C LYS A 163 11.58 7.76 -8.84
N ASN A 164 10.55 7.06 -9.33
CA ASN A 164 10.64 6.24 -10.55
C ASN A 164 9.72 6.69 -11.70
N TYR A 165 8.70 7.51 -11.44
CA TYR A 165 7.80 8.04 -12.47
C TYR A 165 8.37 9.30 -13.12
N GLU A 166 8.54 9.27 -14.44
CA GLU A 166 9.21 10.32 -15.21
C GLU A 166 8.35 11.59 -15.36
N GLY A 167 7.02 11.45 -15.30
CA GLY A 167 6.07 12.55 -15.47
C GLY A 167 6.01 13.52 -14.27
N ALA A 168 6.54 13.14 -13.10
CA ALA A 168 6.66 14.01 -11.93
C ALA A 168 7.78 15.07 -12.06
N SER A 169 8.57 15.04 -13.14
CA SER A 169 9.72 15.92 -13.38
C SER A 169 9.38 17.41 -13.66
N GLY A 170 8.22 17.89 -13.21
CA GLY A 170 7.76 19.28 -13.29
C GLY A 170 7.98 20.14 -12.04
N VAL A 171 8.39 19.56 -10.90
CA VAL A 171 8.72 20.34 -9.67
C VAL A 171 10.11 19.94 -9.14
N LYS A 172 11.16 20.21 -9.93
CA LYS A 172 12.51 20.40 -9.36
C LYS A 172 12.57 21.81 -8.79
N GLY A 173 12.21 21.99 -7.51
CA GLY A 173 11.90 23.34 -7.04
C GLY A 173 11.99 23.65 -5.54
N PHE A 174 12.79 22.94 -4.75
CA PHE A 174 13.40 23.55 -3.54
C PHE A 174 14.82 23.00 -3.34
N SER A 175 15.78 23.55 -4.07
CA SER A 175 17.18 23.50 -3.64
C SER A 175 17.31 24.39 -2.39
N LYS A 176 17.49 23.75 -1.23
CA LYS A 176 17.78 24.46 0.01
C LYS A 176 19.21 24.99 -0.04
N GLN A 177 19.40 26.12 -0.70
CA GLN A 177 20.65 26.87 -0.69
C GLN A 177 20.54 28.00 0.34
N GLY A 178 21.14 27.78 1.51
CA GLY A 178 21.60 28.87 2.38
C GLY A 178 20.74 29.23 3.60
N SER A 179 21.39 29.10 4.75
CA SER A 179 21.27 29.93 5.96
C SER A 179 20.27 29.52 7.07
N SER A 180 20.90 29.26 8.22
CA SER A 180 20.41 29.41 9.60
C SER A 180 19.72 28.20 10.22
N SER A 181 20.53 27.45 10.97
CA SER A 181 20.13 26.44 11.95
C SER A 181 19.21 27.01 13.02
N VAL A 182 18.17 26.25 13.39
CA VAL A 182 17.44 26.46 14.65
C VAL A 182 17.42 25.12 15.39
N ALA A 183 18.00 25.08 16.58
CA ALA A 183 18.01 23.90 17.44
C ALA A 183 16.62 23.69 18.07
N ALA A 184 16.12 22.47 18.04
CA ALA A 184 14.91 22.07 18.76
C ALA A 184 15.24 21.71 20.22
N PRO A 185 14.35 21.99 21.18
CA PRO A 185 14.60 21.83 22.61
C PRO A 185 14.77 20.36 23.01
N SER A 186 15.79 20.07 23.84
CA SER A 186 16.02 18.76 24.45
C SER A 186 15.11 18.56 25.67
N LYS A 187 14.55 17.36 25.82
CA LYS A 187 13.86 16.92 27.06
C LYS A 187 14.84 17.00 28.24
N SER A 188 14.53 17.84 29.23
CA SER A 188 15.29 17.95 30.47
C SER A 188 14.89 16.88 31.49
N GLY A 189 15.88 16.40 32.25
CA GLY A 189 15.71 15.48 33.37
C GLY A 189 17.05 15.19 34.04
N VAL A 190 17.53 16.16 34.82
CA VAL A 190 18.85 16.23 35.47
C VAL A 190 19.06 15.13 36.52
N ALA A 191 20.23 14.48 36.52
CA ALA A 191 20.68 13.61 37.61
C ALA A 191 21.23 14.44 38.78
N ALA A 192 20.80 14.13 40.01
CA ALA A 192 21.17 14.85 41.23
C ALA A 192 22.63 14.61 41.68
N PRO A 193 23.34 15.60 42.25
CA PRO A 193 24.71 15.41 42.76
C PRO A 193 24.72 14.72 44.13
N ARG A 194 25.69 13.82 44.33
CA ARG A 194 26.01 13.18 45.63
C ARG A 194 26.62 14.21 46.59
N LYS A 195 26.12 14.26 47.83
CA LYS A 195 26.66 15.10 48.91
C LYS A 195 28.02 14.57 49.37
N GLY A 196 29.02 15.45 49.36
CA GLY A 196 30.09 15.49 50.36
C GLY A 196 29.74 16.53 51.41
#